data_AF-A0A8T3NYU7-F1
#
_entry.id   AF-A0A8T3NYU7-F1
#
_cell.length_a   1.000
_cell.length_b   1.000
_cell.length_c   1.000
_cell.angle_alpha   90.00
_cell.angle_beta   90.00
_cell.angle_gamma   90.00
#
_symmetry.space_group_name_H-M   'P 1'
#
loop_
_entity.id
_entity.type
_entity.pdbx_description
1 polymer ?
#
loop_
_entity_poly.entity_id
_entity_poly.type
_entity_poly.pdbx_seq_one_letter_code
_entity_poly.pdbx_strand_id
1 'polypeptide(L)'
;MNDWEREVLKVEMTREGFQAWYRNPSRACPESLGVAYNGNDQVKLVRPDFIFFVKQSDGSFAADIVDPHGTHFSDALAKLQGLAYYAEKHSEVYRRIEGIAKAGDKLRVLDLTDSSVRKAVAEAADARSLYQSEFASDY
;
A
#
# COMPACT_ATOMS: atom_id res chain seq x y z
N MET A 1 0.88 -5.19 15.58
CA MET A 1 0.81 -3.81 15.08
C MET A 1 1.99 -3.03 15.64
N ASN A 2 2.92 -2.68 14.75
CA ASN A 2 4.07 -1.83 15.02
C ASN A 2 3.64 -0.35 15.14
N ASP A 3 4.59 0.55 15.41
CA ASP A 3 4.30 1.96 15.65
C ASP A 3 3.82 2.70 14.39
N TRP A 4 4.34 2.37 13.21
CA TRP A 4 3.93 2.99 11.94
C TRP A 4 2.51 2.59 11.55
N GLU A 5 2.18 1.32 11.72
CA GLU A 5 0.81 0.82 11.51
C GLU A 5 -0.19 1.52 12.45
N ARG A 6 0.20 1.83 13.69
CA ARG A 6 -0.65 2.60 14.62
C ARG A 6 -0.83 4.04 14.18
N GLU A 7 0.22 4.67 13.64
CA GLU A 7 0.18 6.03 13.13
C GLU A 7 -0.73 6.13 11.90
N VAL A 8 -0.53 5.23 10.92
CA VAL A 8 -1.38 5.11 9.73
C VAL A 8 -2.84 4.87 10.11
N LEU A 9 -3.10 3.93 11.01
CA LEU A 9 -4.46 3.64 11.47
C LEU A 9 -5.13 4.87 12.09
N LYS A 10 -4.40 5.63 12.92
CA LYS A 10 -4.93 6.88 13.52
C LYS A 10 -5.29 7.90 12.45
N VAL A 11 -4.43 8.11 11.46
CA VAL A 11 -4.69 9.05 10.35
C VAL A 11 -5.94 8.62 9.58
N GLU A 12 -5.99 7.37 9.13
CA GLU A 12 -7.11 6.84 8.34
C GLU A 12 -8.45 6.89 9.09
N MET A 13 -8.45 6.64 10.40
CA MET A 13 -9.67 6.74 11.24
C MET A 13 -10.22 8.17 11.36
N THR A 14 -9.43 9.21 11.05
CA THR A 14 -9.89 10.61 11.03
C THR A 14 -10.44 11.06 9.68
N ARG A 15 -10.24 10.26 8.62
CA ARG A 15 -10.71 10.64 7.28
C ARG A 15 -12.23 10.60 7.21
N GLU A 16 -12.78 11.52 6.42
CA GLU A 16 -14.21 11.58 6.17
C GLU A 16 -14.74 10.26 5.60
N GLY A 17 -15.90 9.83 6.10
CA GLY A 17 -16.55 8.61 5.64
C GLY A 17 -15.96 7.31 6.18
N PHE A 18 -14.89 7.31 6.97
CA PHE A 18 -14.34 6.09 7.59
C PHE A 18 -15.43 5.31 8.36
N GLN A 19 -15.54 4.01 8.08
CA GLN A 19 -16.52 3.11 8.73
C GLN A 19 -15.86 1.96 9.49
N ALA A 20 -14.88 1.30 8.88
CA ALA A 20 -14.21 0.14 9.44
C ALA A 20 -12.85 -0.10 8.79
N TRP A 21 -12.06 -0.99 9.39
CA TRP A 21 -10.81 -1.49 8.81
C TRP A 21 -10.66 -2.98 9.07
N TYR A 22 -9.91 -3.63 8.18
CA TYR A 22 -9.41 -4.99 8.33
C TYR A 22 -7.89 -4.95 8.27
N ARG A 23 -7.22 -5.57 9.24
CA ARG A 23 -5.77 -5.75 9.19
C ARG A 23 -5.46 -7.18 8.81
N ASN A 24 -4.64 -7.36 7.79
CA ASN A 24 -4.19 -8.66 7.37
C ASN A 24 -3.50 -9.39 8.55
N PRO A 25 -3.81 -10.68 8.78
CA PRO A 25 -3.16 -11.47 9.81
C PRO A 25 -1.65 -11.53 9.60
N SER A 26 -0.90 -11.53 10.71
CA SER A 26 0.57 -11.61 10.67
C SER A 26 1.10 -12.96 10.17
N ARG A 27 0.22 -13.92 9.92
CA ARG A 27 0.52 -15.26 9.42
C ARG A 27 -0.27 -15.52 8.15
N ALA A 28 0.29 -16.34 7.26
CA ALA A 28 -0.44 -16.82 6.09
C ALA A 28 -1.64 -17.67 6.54
N CYS A 29 -2.85 -17.22 6.22
CA CYS A 29 -4.09 -17.95 6.46
C CYS A 29 -5.11 -17.67 5.35
N PRO A 30 -6.15 -18.51 5.19
CA PRO A 30 -7.15 -18.38 4.12
C PRO A 30 -7.85 -17.01 4.08
N GLU A 31 -7.94 -16.33 5.22
CA GLU A 31 -8.58 -15.03 5.38
C GLU A 31 -7.66 -13.86 4.95
N SER A 32 -6.37 -14.11 4.71
CA SER A 32 -5.43 -13.06 4.31
C SER A 32 -5.56 -12.68 2.84
N LEU A 33 -5.59 -11.37 2.55
CA LEU A 33 -5.43 -10.85 1.19
C LEU A 33 -3.96 -10.97 0.79
N GLY A 34 -3.69 -11.81 -0.21
CA GLY A 34 -2.36 -11.97 -0.79
C GLY A 34 -2.29 -11.38 -2.20
N VAL A 35 -1.28 -10.56 -2.45
CA VAL A 35 -0.96 -10.00 -3.77
C VAL A 35 0.29 -10.69 -4.30
N ALA A 36 0.20 -11.24 -5.51
CA ALA A 36 1.31 -11.93 -6.15
C ALA A 36 2.38 -10.95 -6.64
N TYR A 37 3.65 -11.28 -6.43
CA TYR A 37 4.80 -10.56 -6.99
C TYR A 37 5.91 -11.54 -7.39
N ASN A 38 6.73 -11.15 -8.36
CA ASN A 38 7.88 -11.93 -8.79
C ASN A 38 9.08 -11.63 -7.87
N GLY A 39 9.55 -12.62 -7.12
CA GLY A 39 10.72 -12.49 -6.26
C GLY A 39 11.76 -13.56 -6.56
N ASN A 40 12.90 -13.17 -7.13
CA ASN A 40 14.05 -14.03 -7.44
C ASN A 40 13.62 -15.38 -8.05
N ASP A 41 13.01 -15.33 -9.23
CA ASP A 41 12.53 -16.47 -10.04
C ASP A 41 11.38 -17.29 -9.44
N GLN A 42 10.76 -16.83 -8.36
CA GLN A 42 9.58 -17.45 -7.77
C GLN A 42 8.46 -16.44 -7.58
N VAL A 43 7.21 -16.89 -7.80
CA VAL A 43 6.03 -16.10 -7.43
C VAL A 43 5.88 -16.17 -5.91
N LYS A 44 5.83 -15.01 -5.27
CA LYS A 44 5.64 -14.83 -3.83
C LYS A 44 4.40 -13.99 -3.57
N LEU A 45 3.94 -13.97 -2.31
CA LEU A 45 2.81 -13.15 -1.88
C LEU A 45 3.28 -12.03 -0.95
N VAL A 46 2.91 -10.79 -1.26
CA VAL A 46 2.87 -9.69 -0.30
C VAL A 46 1.47 -9.63 0.32
N ARG A 47 1.39 -9.30 1.60
CA ARG A 47 0.13 -9.14 2.31
C ARG A 47 0.07 -7.69 2.78
N PRO A 48 -0.67 -6.82 2.07
CA PRO A 48 -0.75 -5.43 2.47
C PRO A 48 -1.40 -5.31 3.85
N ASP A 49 -0.93 -4.42 4.72
CA ASP A 49 -1.34 -4.46 6.12
C ASP A 49 -2.83 -4.15 6.34
N PHE A 50 -3.41 -3.16 5.65
CA PHE A 50 -4.78 -2.73 5.90
C PHE A 50 -5.68 -2.67 4.67
N ILE A 51 -6.96 -2.95 4.90
CA ILE A 51 -8.07 -2.57 4.04
C ILE A 51 -8.99 -1.65 4.86
N PHE A 52 -9.25 -0.45 4.37
CA PHE A 52 -10.17 0.51 4.97
C PHE A 52 -11.48 0.56 4.19
N PHE A 53 -12.60 0.58 4.90
CA PHE A 53 -13.93 0.69 4.33
C PHE A 53 -14.48 2.10 4.56
N VAL A 54 -14.83 2.77 3.47
CA VAL A 54 -15.19 4.18 3.48
C VAL A 54 -16.55 4.37 2.81
N LYS A 55 -17.46 5.06 3.49
CA LYS A 55 -18.74 5.48 2.94
C LYS A 55 -18.54 6.75 2.10
N GLN A 56 -18.97 6.69 0.84
CA GLN A 56 -18.90 7.80 -0.10
C GLN A 56 -20.10 8.74 0.07
N SER A 57 -20.02 9.93 -0.53
CA SER A 57 -21.08 10.95 -0.48
C SER A 57 -22.39 10.51 -1.12
N ASP A 58 -22.33 9.60 -2.10
CA ASP A 58 -23.51 9.01 -2.75
C ASP A 58 -24.13 7.84 -1.95
N GLY A 59 -23.57 7.54 -0.78
CA GLY A 59 -24.01 6.46 0.10
C GLY A 59 -23.43 5.09 -0.22
N SER A 60 -22.66 4.95 -1.31
CA SER A 60 -21.92 3.73 -1.64
C SER A 60 -20.73 3.51 -0.70
N PHE A 61 -20.13 2.33 -0.76
CA PHE A 61 -18.92 2.00 -0.01
C PHE A 61 -17.76 1.73 -0.96
N ALA A 62 -16.57 2.21 -0.61
CA ALA A 62 -15.32 1.85 -1.27
C ALA A 62 -14.36 1.16 -0.31
N ALA A 63 -13.39 0.46 -0.89
CA ALA A 63 -12.27 -0.13 -0.18
C ALA A 63 -10.97 0.57 -0.58
N ASP A 64 -10.12 0.87 0.41
CA ASP A 64 -8.76 1.37 0.21
C ASP A 64 -7.77 0.35 0.77
N ILE A 65 -6.75 0.00 0.00
CA ILE A 65 -5.59 -0.75 0.50
C ILE A 65 -4.52 0.24 0.94
N VAL A 66 -4.04 0.10 2.17
CA VAL A 66 -3.00 0.97 2.72
C VAL A 66 -1.94 0.08 3.39
N ASP A 67 -0.72 0.14 2.87
CA ASP A 67 0.37 -0.77 3.25
C ASP A 67 1.60 -0.03 3.81
N PRO A 68 1.67 0.24 5.12
CA PRO A 68 2.89 0.70 5.79
C PRO A 68 3.97 -0.38 5.87
N HIS A 69 4.93 -0.35 4.95
CA HIS A 69 6.03 -1.31 4.92
C HIS A 69 7.41 -0.69 5.12
N GLY A 70 8.34 -1.51 5.63
CA GLY A 70 9.75 -1.14 5.71
C GLY A 70 10.42 -1.20 4.34
N THR A 71 11.15 -0.14 3.96
CA THR A 71 11.93 -0.08 2.70
C THR A 71 13.28 -0.79 2.77
N HIS A 72 13.64 -1.34 3.94
CA HIS A 72 14.98 -1.86 4.22
C HIS A 72 15.17 -3.34 3.84
N PHE A 73 14.10 -4.04 3.45
CA PHE A 73 14.19 -5.44 3.05
C PHE A 73 14.60 -5.57 1.59
N SER A 74 15.41 -6.59 1.28
CA SER A 74 15.88 -6.86 -0.10
C SER A 74 14.74 -7.12 -1.08
N ASP A 75 13.54 -7.46 -0.60
CA ASP A 75 12.34 -7.70 -1.40
C ASP A 75 11.36 -6.51 -1.42
N ALA A 76 11.71 -5.36 -0.82
CA ALA A 76 10.81 -4.21 -0.70
C ALA A 76 10.36 -3.68 -2.07
N LEU A 77 11.29 -3.51 -3.01
CA LEU A 77 10.95 -3.04 -4.37
C LEU A 77 10.06 -4.05 -5.10
N ALA A 78 10.40 -5.34 -5.04
CA ALA A 78 9.62 -6.39 -5.71
C ALA A 78 8.18 -6.47 -5.18
N LYS A 79 7.99 -6.31 -3.86
CA LYS A 79 6.66 -6.20 -3.24
C LYS A 79 5.89 -4.98 -3.73
N LEU A 80 6.55 -3.81 -3.76
CA LEU A 80 5.95 -2.56 -4.22
C LEU A 80 5.55 -2.66 -5.70
N GLN A 81 6.38 -3.27 -6.55
CA GLN A 81 6.07 -3.56 -7.95
C GLN A 81 4.88 -4.51 -8.10
N GLY A 82 4.80 -5.54 -7.27
CA GLY A 82 3.63 -6.43 -7.23
C GLY A 82 2.35 -5.70 -6.85
N LEU A 83 2.42 -4.83 -5.83
CA LEU A 83 1.27 -4.03 -5.41
C LEU A 83 0.87 -2.99 -6.48
N ALA A 84 1.83 -2.39 -7.18
CA ALA A 84 1.58 -1.50 -8.30
C ALA A 84 0.88 -2.21 -9.48
N TYR A 85 1.35 -3.41 -9.83
CA TYR A 85 0.70 -4.24 -10.85
C TYR A 85 -0.71 -4.65 -10.42
N TYR A 86 -0.90 -5.00 -9.15
CA TYR A 86 -2.22 -5.30 -8.59
C TYR A 86 -3.16 -4.08 -8.69
N ALA A 87 -2.67 -2.88 -8.37
CA ALA A 87 -3.44 -1.66 -8.49
C ALA A 87 -3.91 -1.40 -9.92
N GLU A 88 -3.06 -1.65 -10.92
CA GLU A 88 -3.43 -1.55 -12.32
C GLU A 88 -4.53 -2.55 -12.72
N LYS A 89 -4.48 -3.79 -12.22
CA LYS A 89 -5.47 -4.84 -12.56
C LYS A 89 -6.79 -4.71 -11.83
N HIS A 90 -6.82 -3.99 -10.71
CA HIS A 90 -7.98 -3.89 -9.82
C HIS A 90 -8.42 -2.44 -9.57
N SER A 91 -8.14 -1.53 -10.51
CA SER A 91 -8.48 -0.10 -10.41
C SER A 91 -9.98 0.20 -10.27
N GLU A 92 -10.84 -0.75 -10.67
CA GLU A 92 -12.30 -0.62 -10.52
C GLU A 92 -12.81 -1.16 -9.17
N VAL A 93 -11.97 -1.88 -8.42
CA VAL A 93 -12.34 -2.54 -7.15
C VAL A 93 -11.95 -1.68 -5.95
N TYR A 94 -10.77 -1.05 -6.02
CA TYR A 94 -10.22 -0.25 -4.92
C TYR A 94 -10.16 1.21 -5.32
N ARG A 95 -10.60 2.09 -4.42
CA ARG A 95 -10.50 3.54 -4.63
C ARG A 95 -9.06 4.02 -4.48
N ARG A 96 -8.32 3.46 -3.51
CA ARG A 96 -6.90 3.74 -3.27
C ARG A 96 -6.13 2.45 -3.04
N ILE A 97 -4.90 2.42 -3.54
CA ILE A 97 -3.91 1.42 -3.19
C ILE A 97 -2.61 2.18 -2.94
N GLU A 98 -2.22 2.27 -1.68
CA GLU A 98 -1.13 3.12 -1.23
C GLU A 98 -0.02 2.29 -0.56
N GLY A 99 1.22 2.50 -1.00
CA GLY A 99 2.40 2.02 -0.29
C GLY A 99 2.95 3.14 0.58
N ILE A 100 3.15 2.90 1.88
CA ILE A 100 3.65 3.90 2.82
C ILE A 100 4.98 3.44 3.39
N ALA A 101 5.95 4.34 3.46
CA ALA A 101 7.19 4.11 4.16
C ALA A 101 7.73 5.36 4.82
N LYS A 102 8.59 5.17 5.82
CA LYS A 102 9.31 6.27 6.46
C LYS A 102 10.49 6.71 5.59
N ALA A 103 10.57 8.00 5.29
CA ALA A 103 11.74 8.63 4.67
C ALA A 103 12.20 9.82 5.53
N GLY A 104 13.36 9.69 6.18
CA GLY A 104 13.77 10.62 7.23
C GLY A 104 12.83 10.49 8.44
N ASP A 105 12.26 11.61 8.87
CA ASP A 105 11.34 11.67 10.03
C ASP A 105 9.86 11.62 9.66
N LYS A 106 9.53 11.54 8.37
CA LYS A 106 8.14 11.59 7.87
C LYS A 106 7.71 10.27 7.28
N LEU A 107 6.42 9.96 7.42
CA LEU A 107 5.75 8.98 6.59
C LEU A 107 5.49 9.60 5.21
N ARG A 108 5.80 8.82 4.18
CA ARG A 108 5.66 9.19 2.77
C ARG A 108 4.82 8.14 2.07
N VAL A 109 3.97 8.58 1.16
CA VAL A 109 3.03 7.72 0.44
C VAL A 109 3.28 7.75 -1.05
N LEU A 110 3.18 6.58 -1.67
CA LEU A 110 3.08 6.40 -3.11
C LEU A 110 1.66 5.96 -3.44
N ASP A 111 0.93 6.77 -4.22
CA ASP A 111 -0.38 6.40 -4.75
C ASP A 111 -0.20 5.49 -5.97
N LEU A 112 -0.45 4.19 -5.80
CA LEU A 112 -0.25 3.20 -6.86
C LEU A 112 -1.42 3.18 -7.87
N THR A 113 -2.48 3.95 -7.63
CA THR A 113 -3.54 4.18 -8.62
C THR A 113 -3.12 5.19 -9.69
N ASP A 114 -2.10 6.02 -9.42
CA ASP A 114 -1.49 6.93 -10.38
C ASP A 114 -0.55 6.17 -11.34
N SER A 115 -0.77 6.33 -12.65
CA SER A 115 0.01 5.66 -13.70
C SER A 115 1.46 6.15 -13.77
N SER A 116 1.73 7.42 -13.45
CA SER A 116 3.07 7.99 -13.40
C SER A 116 3.89 7.39 -12.25
N VAL A 117 3.27 7.21 -11.08
CA VAL A 117 3.87 6.54 -9.93
C VAL A 117 4.15 5.07 -10.25
N ARG A 118 3.20 4.35 -10.88
CA ARG A 118 3.43 2.96 -11.29
C ARG A 118 4.60 2.82 -12.28
N LYS A 119 4.72 3.75 -13.23
CA LYS A 119 5.85 3.76 -14.17
C LYS A 119 7.17 3.94 -13.42
N ALA A 120 7.25 4.89 -12.49
CA ALA A 120 8.44 5.11 -11.67
C ALA A 120 8.78 3.87 -10.84
N VAL A 121 7.79 3.21 -10.24
CA VAL A 121 7.96 1.96 -9.47
C VAL A 121 8.52 0.82 -10.33
N ALA A 122 8.07 0.70 -11.58
CA ALA A 122 8.54 -0.33 -12.51
C ALA A 122 10.00 -0.11 -12.94
N GLU A 123 10.43 1.14 -13.07
CA GLU A 123 11.77 1.52 -13.55
C GLU A 123 12.81 1.71 -12.41
N ALA A 124 12.36 1.75 -11.15
CA ALA A 124 13.21 2.03 -10.01
C ALA A 124 14.28 0.95 -9.75
N ALA A 125 15.44 1.39 -9.26
CA ALA A 125 16.51 0.49 -8.80
C ALA A 125 16.30 0.03 -7.35
N ASP A 126 15.67 0.86 -6.51
CA ASP A 126 15.36 0.55 -5.12
C ASP A 126 14.11 1.31 -4.63
N ALA A 127 13.43 0.75 -3.64
CA ALA A 127 12.20 1.34 -3.09
C ALA A 127 12.45 2.66 -2.33
N ARG A 128 13.62 2.82 -1.69
CA ARG A 128 13.90 4.01 -0.88
C ARG A 128 13.92 5.27 -1.73
N SER A 129 14.53 5.21 -2.91
CA SER A 129 14.62 6.33 -3.84
C SER A 129 13.25 6.88 -4.23
N LEU A 130 12.25 6.00 -4.40
CA LEU A 130 10.87 6.39 -4.72
C LEU A 130 10.24 7.23 -3.60
N TYR A 131 10.37 6.79 -2.35
CA TYR A 131 9.82 7.52 -1.19
C TYR A 131 10.51 8.87 -0.91
N GLN A 132 11.73 9.04 -1.43
CA GLN A 132 12.50 10.29 -1.35
C GLN A 132 12.31 11.19 -2.58
N SER A 133 11.58 10.73 -3.59
CA SER A 133 11.37 11.44 -4.85
C SER A 133 10.11 12.33 -4.83
N GLU A 134 9.89 13.01 -5.96
CA GLU A 134 8.67 13.77 -6.25
C GLU A 134 7.42 12.89 -6.43
N PHE A 135 7.58 11.58 -6.67
CA PHE A 135 6.45 10.65 -6.79
C PHE A 135 5.77 10.35 -5.46
N ALA A 136 6.42 10.69 -4.34
CA ALA A 136 5.85 10.54 -3.02
C ALA A 136 5.34 11.89 -2.48
N SER A 137 4.35 11.83 -1.60
CA SER A 137 3.87 12.97 -0.81
C SER A 137 3.96 12.66 0.69
N ASP A 138 3.88 13.70 1.52
CA ASP A 138 3.76 13.53 2.97
C ASP A 138 2.40 12.86 3.25
N TYR A 139 2.42 11.81 4.07
CA TYR A 139 1.23 11.05 4.44
C TYR A 139 0.48 11.68 5.61
#